data_AF-A0A954IBL2-F1
#
_entry.id   AF-A0A954IBL2-F1
#
_cell.length_a   1.000
_cell.length_b   1.000
_cell.length_c   1.000
_cell.angle_alpha   90.00
_cell.angle_beta   90.00
_cell.angle_gamma   90.00
#
_symmetry.space_group_name_H-M   'P 1'
#
loop_
_entity.id
_entity.type
_entity.pdbx_description
1 polymer ?
#
loop_
_entity_poly.entity_id
_entity_poly.type
_entity_poly.pdbx_seq_one_letter_code
_entity_poly.pdbx_strand_id
1 'polypeptide(L)'
;MGEIFPFLLFGGFLLFGVLALFISLQLEKKRSSALRTASEELGFTFSPTGDPMLRERFSRFELMQRGRSHRLTNLLQRSADHRLVQIFDFFYRTGSGKNSSTHSQTVFAITDSSLALPTMSFQPEGFLLRLAAKLGYQDINFDHAPT
;
A
#
# COMPACT_ATOMS: atom_id res chain seq x y z
N MET A 1 38.02 -31.50 3.33
CA MET A 1 36.88 -30.97 2.53
C MET A 1 35.64 -30.68 3.37
N GLY A 2 35.31 -31.49 4.39
CA GLY A 2 34.08 -31.30 5.19
C GLY A 2 34.02 -30.03 6.05
N GLU A 3 35.15 -29.52 6.55
CA GLU A 3 35.14 -28.36 7.46
C GLU A 3 35.01 -27.00 6.76
N ILE A 4 35.42 -26.89 5.49
CA ILE A 4 35.37 -25.63 4.72
C ILE A 4 33.97 -25.39 4.13
N PHE A 5 33.26 -26.48 3.83
CA PHE A 5 31.92 -26.47 3.26
C PHE A 5 30.90 -25.63 4.05
N PRO A 6 30.76 -25.73 5.39
CA PRO A 6 29.84 -24.89 6.15
C PRO A 6 30.18 -23.40 6.09
N PHE A 7 31.47 -23.04 6.06
CA PHE A 7 31.88 -21.63 5.94
C PHE A 7 31.56 -21.05 4.56
N LEU A 8 31.72 -21.85 3.49
CA LEU A 8 31.33 -21.44 2.14
C LEU A 8 29.81 -21.25 2.02
N LEU A 9 29.01 -22.16 2.58
CA LEU A 9 27.55 -22.02 2.61
C LEU A 9 27.12 -20.77 3.39
N PHE A 10 27.71 -20.54 4.56
CA PHE A 10 27.42 -19.36 5.37
C PHE A 10 27.81 -18.06 4.67
N GLY A 11 29.01 -18.01 4.07
CA GLY A 11 29.47 -16.88 3.28
C GLY A 11 28.57 -16.60 2.08
N GLY A 12 28.13 -17.65 1.37
CA GLY A 12 27.17 -17.54 0.28
C GLY A 12 25.80 -17.00 0.72
N PHE A 13 25.28 -17.47 1.86
CA PHE A 13 24.00 -16.99 2.41
C PHE A 13 24.08 -15.53 2.85
N LEU A 14 25.18 -15.12 3.50
CA LEU A 14 25.41 -13.72 3.86
C LEU A 14 25.48 -12.82 2.62
N LEU A 15 26.26 -13.23 1.61
CA LEU A 15 26.38 -12.47 0.36
C LEU A 15 25.02 -12.33 -0.33
N PHE A 16 24.23 -13.40 -0.38
CA PHE A 16 22.89 -13.38 -0.95
C PHE A 16 21.96 -12.43 -0.17
N GLY A 17 21.97 -12.47 1.15
CA GLY A 17 21.17 -11.58 1.99
C GLY A 17 21.52 -10.10 1.78
N VAL A 18 22.81 -9.77 1.70
CA VAL A 18 23.28 -8.40 1.41
C VAL A 18 22.85 -7.95 0.02
N LEU A 19 22.98 -8.82 -0.99
CA LEU A 19 22.57 -8.52 -2.36
C LEU A 19 21.06 -8.30 -2.46
N ALA A 20 20.25 -9.15 -1.83
CA ALA A 20 18.80 -9.01 -1.79
C ALA A 20 18.37 -7.70 -1.11
N LEU A 21 19.02 -7.32 -0.01
CA LEU A 21 18.81 -6.02 0.65
C LEU A 21 19.17 -4.85 -0.27
N PHE A 22 20.34 -4.92 -0.92
CA PHE A 22 20.79 -3.87 -1.84
C PHE A 22 19.81 -3.68 -3.01
N ILE A 23 19.36 -4.76 -3.64
CA ILE A 23 18.36 -4.72 -4.71
C ILE A 23 17.06 -4.09 -4.20
N SER A 24 16.58 -4.50 -3.03
CA SER A 24 15.34 -3.97 -2.43
C SER A 24 15.42 -2.45 -2.21
N LEU A 25 16.55 -1.96 -1.70
CA LEU A 25 16.78 -0.52 -1.50
C LEU A 25 16.84 0.25 -2.82
N GLN A 26 17.44 -0.33 -3.87
CA GLN A 26 17.52 0.31 -5.17
C GLN A 26 16.17 0.35 -5.89
N LEU A 27 15.35 -0.70 -5.76
CA LEU A 27 14.00 -0.72 -6.31
C LEU A 27 13.12 0.36 -5.66
N GLU A 28 13.17 0.51 -4.34
CA GLU A 28 12.43 1.55 -3.63
C GLU A 28 12.88 2.94 -4.08
N LYS A 29 14.20 3.18 -4.15
CA LYS A 29 14.75 4.46 -4.66
C LYS A 29 14.31 4.76 -6.09
N LYS A 30 14.33 3.76 -6.97
CA LYS A 30 13.88 3.90 -8.37
C LYS A 30 12.40 4.27 -8.43
N ARG A 31 11.56 3.63 -7.61
CA ARG A 31 10.12 3.93 -7.49
C ARG A 31 9.91 5.38 -7.01
N SER A 32 10.55 5.78 -5.92
CA SER A 32 10.45 7.15 -5.39
C SER A 32 10.92 8.20 -6.40
N SER A 33 11.99 7.93 -7.15
CA SER A 33 12.46 8.85 -8.19
C SER A 33 11.46 8.97 -9.34
N ALA A 34 10.89 7.86 -9.81
CA ALA A 34 9.88 7.90 -10.87
C ALA A 34 8.62 8.64 -10.43
N LEU A 35 8.19 8.44 -9.19
CA LEU A 35 7.05 9.15 -8.60
C LEU A 35 7.32 10.65 -8.41
N ARG A 36 8.55 11.04 -8.07
CA ARG A 36 8.95 12.44 -8.03
C ARG A 36 8.83 13.10 -9.40
N THR A 37 9.40 12.49 -10.44
CA THR A 37 9.29 13.00 -11.81
C THR A 37 7.83 13.11 -12.25
N ALA A 38 7.03 12.07 -12.01
CA ALA A 38 5.60 12.10 -12.31
C ALA A 38 4.85 13.20 -11.54
N SER A 39 5.25 13.49 -10.29
CA SER A 39 4.64 14.56 -9.50
C SER A 39 4.88 15.94 -10.12
N GLU A 40 6.09 16.18 -10.63
CA GLU A 40 6.46 17.45 -11.27
C GLU A 40 5.67 17.65 -12.57
N GLU A 41 5.54 16.59 -13.38
CA GLU A 41 4.77 16.61 -14.63
C GLU A 41 3.27 16.84 -14.39
N LEU A 42 2.71 16.26 -13.32
CA LEU A 42 1.28 16.32 -13.01
C LEU A 42 0.90 17.50 -12.10
N GLY A 43 1.87 18.32 -11.66
CA GLY A 43 1.67 19.46 -10.77
C GLY A 43 1.32 19.08 -9.32
N PHE A 44 1.80 17.92 -8.85
CA PHE A 44 1.73 17.49 -7.45
C PHE A 44 3.01 17.89 -6.71
N THR A 45 2.88 18.12 -5.40
CA THR A 45 4.04 18.14 -4.50
C THR A 45 4.39 16.72 -4.09
N PHE A 46 5.68 16.39 -4.05
CA PHE A 46 6.16 15.07 -3.65
C PHE A 46 6.88 15.10 -2.31
N SER A 47 6.52 14.16 -1.45
CA SER A 47 7.19 13.86 -0.19
C SER A 47 7.56 12.35 -0.15
N PRO A 48 8.83 11.99 0.08
CA PRO A 48 9.23 10.59 0.17
C PRO A 48 8.62 9.89 1.39
N THR A 49 8.28 10.64 2.44
CA THR A 49 7.58 10.16 3.63
C THR A 49 6.09 10.46 3.53
N GLY A 50 5.25 9.57 4.06
CA GLY A 50 3.84 9.87 4.26
C GLY A 50 3.60 10.95 5.33
N ASP A 51 2.37 11.43 5.41
CA ASP A 51 1.92 12.36 6.44
C ASP A 51 1.30 11.57 7.62
N PRO A 52 1.80 11.75 8.87
CA PRO A 52 1.22 11.12 10.05
C PRO A 52 -0.27 11.42 10.27
N MET A 53 -0.72 12.63 9.92
CA MET A 53 -2.13 13.05 10.06
C MET A 53 -3.03 12.36 9.03
N LEU A 54 -2.45 11.96 7.89
CA LEU A 54 -3.13 11.22 6.83
C LEU A 54 -3.68 9.89 7.35
N ARG A 55 -2.90 9.20 8.19
CA ARG A 55 -3.32 7.94 8.81
C ARG A 55 -4.55 8.13 9.70
N GLU A 56 -4.59 9.21 10.49
CA GLU A 56 -5.73 9.51 11.35
C GLU A 56 -6.97 9.86 10.51
N ARG A 57 -6.78 10.71 9.49
CA ARG A 57 -7.84 11.12 8.56
C ARG A 57 -8.49 9.93 7.87
N PHE A 58 -7.69 8.96 7.41
CA PHE A 58 -8.20 7.80 6.68
C PHE A 58 -8.49 6.58 7.59
N SER A 59 -8.38 6.70 8.91
CA SER A 59 -8.58 5.60 9.87
C SER A 59 -9.95 4.91 9.76
N ARG A 60 -10.96 5.63 9.27
CA ARG A 60 -12.32 5.11 9.07
C ARG A 60 -12.46 4.19 7.85
N PHE A 61 -11.55 4.26 6.88
CA PHE A 61 -11.60 3.41 5.70
C PHE A 61 -11.18 1.98 6.04
N GLU A 62 -11.91 0.98 5.55
CA GLU A 62 -11.64 -0.43 5.83
C GLU A 62 -10.18 -0.82 5.56
N LEU A 63 -9.60 -0.30 4.47
CA LEU A 63 -8.21 -0.54 4.11
C LEU A 63 -7.24 -0.16 5.24
N MET A 64 -7.47 0.98 5.88
CA MET A 64 -6.61 1.51 6.95
C MET A 64 -6.83 0.76 8.27
N GLN A 65 -7.92 0.00 8.40
CA GLN A 65 -8.18 -0.86 9.56
C GLN A 65 -7.58 -2.27 9.39
N ARG A 66 -7.14 -2.64 8.17
CA ARG A 66 -6.57 -3.96 7.91
C ARG A 66 -5.15 -4.09 8.47
N GLY A 67 -4.91 -5.22 9.15
CA GLY A 67 -3.58 -5.58 9.65
C GLY A 67 -3.02 -4.61 10.68
N ARG A 68 -1.69 -4.52 10.74
CA ARG A 68 -0.93 -3.68 11.68
C ARG A 68 0.35 -3.15 11.05
N SER A 69 1.13 -2.40 11.83
CA SER A 69 2.42 -1.85 11.39
C SER A 69 2.30 -1.01 10.11
N HIS A 70 1.27 -0.16 10.07
CA HIS A 70 0.97 0.69 8.93
C HIS A 70 2.12 1.64 8.63
N ARG A 71 2.48 1.75 7.35
CA ARG A 71 3.47 2.69 6.86
C ARG A 71 2.97 3.36 5.59
N LEU A 72 3.19 4.66 5.50
CA LEU A 72 2.90 5.47 4.32
C LEU A 72 4.20 6.06 3.76
N THR A 73 4.41 5.95 2.45
CA THR A 73 5.57 6.53 1.75
C THR A 73 5.14 7.12 0.42
N ASN A 74 6.05 7.88 -0.22
CA ASN A 74 5.87 8.42 -1.56
C ASN A 74 4.55 9.20 -1.73
N LEU A 75 4.29 10.15 -0.83
CA LEU A 75 3.10 10.97 -0.86
C LEU A 75 3.21 12.03 -1.97
N LEU A 76 2.31 11.96 -2.94
CA LEU A 76 2.01 13.02 -3.89
C LEU A 76 0.76 13.73 -3.42
N GLN A 77 0.82 15.06 -3.36
CA GLN A 77 -0.31 15.86 -2.91
C GLN A 77 -0.58 17.05 -3.82
N ARG A 78 -1.85 17.31 -4.10
CA ARG A 78 -2.29 18.49 -4.83
C ARG A 78 -3.59 18.99 -4.23
N SER A 79 -3.67 20.29 -4.00
CA SER A 79 -4.92 20.95 -3.60
C SER A 79 -5.44 21.76 -4.78
N ALA A 80 -6.73 21.67 -5.05
CA ALA A 80 -7.44 22.50 -6.03
C ALA A 80 -8.83 22.82 -5.48
N ASP A 81 -9.14 24.11 -5.33
CA ASP A 81 -10.39 24.60 -4.75
C ASP A 81 -10.73 23.94 -3.40
N HIS A 82 -11.81 23.16 -3.34
CA HIS A 82 -12.29 22.44 -2.16
C HIS A 82 -11.82 20.97 -2.11
N ARG A 83 -10.92 20.57 -3.02
CA ARG A 83 -10.45 19.20 -3.20
C ARG A 83 -8.98 19.06 -2.85
N LEU A 84 -8.70 18.08 -2.01
CA LEU A 84 -7.35 17.59 -1.72
C LEU A 84 -7.19 16.21 -2.34
N VAL A 85 -6.30 16.10 -3.32
CA VAL A 85 -5.93 14.84 -3.96
C VAL A 85 -4.61 14.36 -3.40
N GLN A 86 -4.57 13.12 -2.94
CA GLN A 86 -3.41 12.49 -2.33
C GLN A 86 -3.19 11.11 -2.95
N ILE A 87 -1.96 10.83 -3.37
CA ILE A 87 -1.53 9.52 -3.87
C ILE A 87 -0.37 9.07 -3.02
N PHE A 88 -0.40 7.86 -2.47
CA PHE A 88 0.66 7.39 -1.60
C PHE A 88 0.75 5.88 -1.62
N ASP A 89 1.92 5.36 -1.25
CA ASP A 89 2.11 3.94 -1.02
C ASP A 89 1.73 3.59 0.43
N PHE A 90 0.88 2.58 0.59
CA PHE A 90 0.41 2.09 1.87
C PHE A 90 0.89 0.66 2.10
N PHE A 91 1.50 0.42 3.25
CA PHE A 91 1.96 -0.90 3.67
C PHE A 91 1.28 -1.30 4.96
N TYR A 92 0.90 -2.57 5.05
CA TYR A 92 0.36 -3.16 6.27
C TYR A 92 0.78 -4.62 6.40
N ARG A 93 0.80 -5.11 7.63
CA ARG A 93 1.21 -6.48 7.94
C ARG A 93 0.05 -7.27 8.51
N THR A 94 -0.19 -8.46 7.97
CA THR A 94 -1.19 -9.40 8.48
C THR A 94 -0.50 -10.62 9.10
N GLY A 95 -1.21 -11.30 10.01
CA GLY A 95 -0.70 -12.49 10.69
C GLY A 95 0.35 -12.21 11.78
N SER A 96 0.91 -13.30 12.33
CA SER A 96 1.83 -13.26 13.47
C SER A 96 2.94 -14.31 13.36
N GLY A 97 4.06 -14.03 14.04
CA GLY A 97 5.22 -14.93 14.07
C GLY A 97 5.72 -15.31 12.68
N LYS A 98 5.82 -16.62 12.43
CA LYS A 98 6.29 -17.20 11.16
C LYS A 98 5.29 -17.02 10.00
N ASN A 99 4.03 -16.72 10.30
CA ASN A 99 2.96 -16.54 9.31
C ASN A 99 2.62 -15.06 9.12
N SER A 100 3.64 -14.20 9.19
CA SER A 100 3.50 -12.76 8.99
C SER A 100 3.72 -12.42 7.52
N SER A 101 2.78 -11.70 6.91
CA SER A 101 2.88 -11.23 5.51
C SER A 101 2.78 -9.71 5.45
N THR A 102 3.64 -9.09 4.66
CA THR A 102 3.60 -7.65 4.38
C THR A 102 2.90 -7.43 3.05
N HIS A 103 1.93 -6.55 3.04
CA HIS A 103 1.19 -6.12 1.86
C HIS A 103 1.56 -4.67 1.54
N SER A 104 1.57 -4.34 0.26
CA SER A 104 1.79 -2.99 -0.23
C SER A 104 0.80 -2.67 -1.35
N GLN A 105 0.30 -1.43 -1.36
CA GLN A 105 -0.56 -0.94 -2.43
C GLN A 105 -0.44 0.58 -2.59
N THR A 106 -0.62 1.06 -3.82
CA THR A 106 -0.80 2.50 -4.06
C THR A 106 -2.25 2.87 -3.77
N VAL A 107 -2.43 3.96 -3.03
CA VAL A 107 -3.73 4.50 -2.65
C VAL A 107 -3.89 5.87 -3.30
N PHE A 108 -5.03 6.06 -3.93
CA PHE A 108 -5.48 7.35 -4.44
C PHE A 108 -6.67 7.82 -3.60
N ALA A 109 -6.56 8.99 -2.99
CA ALA A 109 -7.55 9.53 -2.08
C ALA A 109 -7.94 10.95 -2.50
N ILE A 110 -9.24 11.23 -2.47
CA ILE A 110 -9.80 12.58 -2.66
C ILE A 110 -10.55 12.94 -1.38
N THR A 111 -10.21 14.09 -0.81
CA THR A 111 -11.03 14.73 0.23
C THR A 111 -11.69 15.96 -0.37
N ASP A 112 -13.01 16.05 -0.26
CA ASP A 112 -13.79 17.20 -0.72
C ASP A 112 -14.83 17.53 0.36
N SER A 113 -14.78 18.75 0.89
CA SER A 113 -15.69 19.21 1.94
C SER A 113 -17.10 19.50 1.44
N SER A 114 -17.30 19.60 0.12
CA SER A 114 -18.61 19.84 -0.50
C SER A 114 -19.41 18.56 -0.77
N LEU A 115 -18.77 17.39 -0.62
CA LEU A 115 -19.35 16.08 -0.91
C LEU A 115 -19.99 15.47 0.35
N ALA A 116 -21.31 15.31 0.34
CA ALA A 116 -22.07 14.56 1.33
C ALA A 116 -22.43 13.18 0.78
N LEU A 117 -21.45 12.26 0.74
CA LEU A 117 -21.64 10.90 0.25
C LEU A 117 -22.04 9.93 1.37
N PRO A 118 -22.91 8.94 1.10
CA PRO A 118 -23.13 7.85 2.03
C PRO A 118 -21.85 6.99 2.15
N THR A 119 -21.68 6.33 3.30
CA THR A 119 -20.54 5.43 3.52
C THR A 119 -20.74 4.16 2.71
N MET A 120 -19.91 3.96 1.70
CA MET A 120 -19.94 2.78 0.82
C MET A 120 -18.51 2.31 0.56
N SER A 121 -18.33 1.00 0.43
CA SER A 121 -17.07 0.37 0.03
C SER A 121 -17.34 -0.58 -1.14
N PHE A 122 -16.51 -0.48 -2.17
CA PHE A 122 -16.51 -1.42 -3.29
C PHE A 122 -15.12 -2.04 -3.36
N GLN A 123 -15.06 -3.34 -3.52
CA GLN A 123 -13.81 -4.06 -3.73
C GLN A 123 -14.03 -5.14 -4.78
N PRO A 124 -13.01 -5.45 -5.60
CA PRO A 124 -13.07 -6.60 -6.48
C PRO A 124 -13.42 -7.85 -5.67
N GLU A 125 -14.34 -8.66 -6.20
CA GLU A 125 -14.79 -9.88 -5.53
C GLU A 125 -13.62 -10.86 -5.39
N GLY A 126 -13.03 -10.95 -4.20
CA GLY A 126 -12.00 -11.92 -3.88
C GLY A 126 -12.57 -13.29 -3.52
N PHE A 127 -11.74 -14.34 -3.57
CA PHE A 127 -12.13 -15.71 -3.20
C PHE A 127 -12.72 -15.80 -1.77
N LEU A 128 -12.27 -14.94 -0.85
CA LEU A 128 -12.77 -14.85 0.53
C LEU A 128 -14.11 -14.10 0.64
N LEU A 129 -14.37 -13.13 -0.25
CA LEU A 129 -15.62 -12.37 -0.25
C LEU A 129 -16.79 -13.25 -0.72
N ARG A 130 -16.54 -14.14 -1.69
CA ARG A 130 -17.47 -15.21 -2.11
C ARG A 130 -17.91 -16.13 -0.98
N LEU A 131 -17.02 -16.39 -0.03
CA LEU A 131 -17.32 -17.23 1.13
C LEU A 131 -18.11 -16.46 2.20
N ALA A 132 -17.85 -15.17 2.37
CA ALA A 132 -18.60 -14.28 3.27
C ALA A 132 -20.03 -14.00 2.76
N ALA A 133 -20.23 -13.85 1.44
CA ALA A 133 -21.55 -13.72 0.82
C ALA A 133 -22.45 -14.94 1.10
N LYS A 134 -21.87 -16.16 1.12
CA LYS A 134 -22.59 -17.39 1.51
C LYS A 134 -22.97 -17.46 2.99
N LEU A 135 -22.41 -16.59 3.83
CA LEU A 135 -22.68 -16.49 5.27
C LEU A 135 -23.61 -15.32 5.62
N GLY A 136 -24.25 -14.68 4.63
CA GLY A 136 -25.30 -13.67 4.86
C GLY A 136 -24.83 -12.22 4.82
N TYR A 137 -23.61 -11.94 4.36
CA TYR A 137 -23.23 -10.58 3.98
C TYR A 137 -24.02 -10.19 2.71
N GLN A 138 -24.94 -9.23 2.84
CA GLN A 138 -25.70 -8.70 1.69
C GLN A 138 -24.78 -7.83 0.84
N ASP A 139 -24.37 -8.35 -0.31
CA ASP A 139 -23.66 -7.58 -1.32
C ASP A 139 -24.65 -7.00 -2.33
N ILE A 140 -24.37 -5.79 -2.83
CA ILE A 140 -25.15 -5.18 -3.91
C ILE A 140 -24.48 -5.59 -5.22
N ASN A 141 -25.03 -6.60 -5.89
CA ASN A 141 -24.57 -7.01 -7.21
C ASN A 141 -24.99 -5.96 -8.26
N PHE A 142 -24.03 -5.46 -9.02
CA PHE A 142 -24.30 -4.69 -10.23
C PHE A 142 -24.15 -5.63 -11.44
N ASP A 143 -25.22 -5.82 -12.20
CA ASP A 143 -25.22 -6.70 -13.37
C ASP A 143 -24.32 -6.16 -14.50
N HIS A 144 -24.08 -4.85 -14.53
CA HIS A 144 -23.26 -4.17 -15.54
C HIS A 144 -22.49 -2.98 -14.94
N ALA A 145 -21.31 -2.70 -15.50
CA ALA A 145 -20.61 -1.44 -15.23
C ALA A 145 -21.42 -0.28 -15.85
N PRO A 146 -21.55 0.88 -15.16
CA PRO A 146 -22.14 2.05 -15.79
C PRO A 146 -21.30 2.45 -17.01
N THR A 147 -21.95 2.51 -18.18
CA THR A 147 -21.37 2.98 -19.45
C THR A 147 -21.10 4.47 -19.44
#